data_AF-A0A359D929-F1
#
_entry.id   AF-A0A359D929-F1
#
_cell.length_a   1.000
_cell.length_b   1.000
_cell.length_c   1.000
_cell.angle_alpha   90.00
_cell.angle_beta   90.00
_cell.angle_gamma   90.00
#
_symmetry.space_group_name_H-M   'P 1'
#
loop_
_entity.id
_entity.type
_entity.pdbx_description
1 polymer ?
#
loop_
_entity_poly.entity_id
_entity_poly.type
_entity_poly.pdbx_seq_one_letter_code
_entity_poly.pdbx_strand_id
1 'polypeptide(L)'
;QAKAAQAQAAPAAASSDAAAAKPAGVSDEQKKLKIEASMAQVALRKAEKQLATHVTPELQAQVDELRSAAAAAQQALDTAMAAHSPAPAAPPAADDGALKKAKIDA
;
A
#
# COMPACT_ATOMS: atom_id res chain seq x y z
N GLN A 1 53.17 20.06 4.24
CA GLN A 1 52.30 18.86 4.35
C GLN A 1 51.15 19.00 3.37
N ALA A 2 50.72 17.89 2.79
CA ALA A 2 49.79 17.80 1.67
C ALA A 2 48.30 17.75 2.10
N LYS A 3 47.42 17.83 1.08
CA LYS A 3 46.05 17.28 0.99
C LYS A 3 44.95 18.33 1.17
N ALA A 4 44.38 18.92 0.11
CA ALA A 4 43.62 18.41 -1.05
C ALA A 4 42.12 18.76 -0.89
N ALA A 5 41.64 19.48 -1.90
CA ALA A 5 40.27 19.77 -2.31
C ALA A 5 39.15 18.94 -1.66
N GLN A 6 38.25 19.62 -0.94
CA GLN A 6 36.86 19.19 -0.83
C GLN A 6 36.07 19.85 -1.95
N ALA A 7 35.92 19.12 -3.05
CA ALA A 7 34.93 19.39 -4.08
C ALA A 7 34.03 18.15 -4.18
N GLN A 8 32.72 18.41 -4.12
CA GLN A 8 31.61 17.62 -4.65
C GLN A 8 31.33 16.23 -4.07
N ALA A 9 30.20 16.15 -3.36
CA ALA A 9 29.10 15.28 -3.79
C ALA A 9 27.76 15.86 -3.30
N ALA A 10 26.94 16.20 -4.27
CA ALA A 10 25.55 16.62 -4.20
C ALA A 10 24.64 15.55 -3.54
N PRO A 11 23.42 15.92 -3.10
CA PRO A 11 22.48 15.03 -2.43
C PRO A 11 22.13 13.81 -3.28
N ALA A 12 22.17 12.62 -2.68
CA ALA A 12 21.62 11.40 -3.25
C ALA A 12 20.08 11.45 -3.21
N ALA A 13 19.50 12.32 -4.03
CA ALA A 13 18.14 12.24 -4.51
C ALA A 13 18.20 11.80 -5.98
N ALA A 14 18.38 10.50 -6.19
CA ALA A 14 18.17 9.85 -7.47
C ALA A 14 18.19 8.33 -7.28
N SER A 15 17.01 7.76 -7.05
CA SER A 15 16.75 6.39 -7.47
C SER A 15 15.58 6.42 -8.44
N SER A 16 15.79 7.13 -9.54
CA SER A 16 15.06 6.88 -10.78
C SER A 16 15.71 5.66 -11.40
N ASP A 17 15.11 4.50 -11.15
CA ASP A 17 15.43 3.25 -11.79
C ASP A 17 14.95 3.32 -13.25
N ALA A 18 15.90 3.44 -14.17
CA ALA A 18 15.68 3.32 -15.60
C ALA A 18 16.89 2.63 -16.24
N ALA A 19 16.81 1.31 -16.45
CA ALA A 19 17.04 0.63 -17.73
C ALA A 19 17.39 -0.87 -17.59
N ALA A 20 16.43 -1.71 -17.98
CA ALA A 20 16.56 -2.93 -18.79
C ALA A 20 17.47 -4.10 -18.33
N ALA A 21 16.86 -5.10 -17.65
CA ALA A 21 16.65 -6.49 -18.11
C ALA A 21 16.08 -7.34 -16.96
N LYS A 22 14.98 -8.06 -17.22
CA LYS A 22 14.04 -8.77 -16.31
C LYS A 22 14.68 -9.45 -15.07
N PRO A 23 14.01 -9.42 -13.90
CA PRO A 23 12.84 -10.26 -13.66
C PRO A 23 11.56 -9.44 -13.82
N ALA A 24 10.40 -10.06 -13.65
CA ALA A 24 9.14 -9.34 -13.52
C ALA A 24 9.25 -8.38 -12.30
N GLY A 25 9.80 -7.19 -12.51
CA GLY A 25 10.06 -6.19 -11.48
C GLY A 25 8.74 -5.66 -10.95
N VAL A 26 8.71 -5.38 -9.65
CA VAL A 26 7.51 -4.92 -8.97
C VAL A 26 6.98 -3.67 -9.68
N SER A 27 5.77 -3.72 -10.24
CA SER A 27 5.18 -2.62 -11.01
C SER A 27 4.98 -1.39 -10.12
N ASP A 28 4.88 -0.19 -10.69
CA ASP A 28 4.69 1.03 -9.89
C ASP A 28 3.41 0.98 -9.05
N GLU A 29 2.37 0.31 -9.55
CA GLU A 29 1.15 -0.01 -8.79
C GLU A 29 1.45 -0.89 -7.56
N GLN A 30 2.22 -1.96 -7.73
CA GLN A 30 2.62 -2.81 -6.62
C GLN A 30 3.51 -2.09 -5.60
N LYS A 31 4.38 -1.15 -6.04
CA LYS A 31 5.17 -0.32 -5.12
C LYS A 31 4.26 0.59 -4.29
N LYS A 32 3.28 1.25 -4.93
CA LYS A 32 2.30 2.09 -4.25
C LYS A 32 1.48 1.28 -3.24
N LEU A 33 0.93 0.14 -3.67
CA LEU A 33 0.16 -0.76 -2.80
C LEU A 33 0.99 -1.29 -1.63
N LYS A 34 2.28 -1.54 -1.83
CA LYS A 34 3.18 -1.97 -0.75
C LYS A 34 3.43 -0.88 0.28
N ILE A 35 3.57 0.37 -0.17
CA ILE A 35 3.68 1.53 0.71
C ILE A 35 2.38 1.69 1.50
N GLU A 36 1.23 1.62 0.82
CA GLU A 36 -0.09 1.75 1.45
C GLU A 36 -0.35 0.65 2.48
N ALA A 37 -0.10 -0.62 2.13
CA ALA A 37 -0.22 -1.75 3.05
C ALA A 37 0.70 -1.58 4.27
N SER A 38 1.95 -1.14 4.08
CA SER A 38 2.87 -0.87 5.18
C SER A 38 2.40 0.29 6.07
N MET A 39 1.89 1.37 5.48
CA MET A 39 1.36 2.51 6.22
C MET A 39 0.12 2.13 7.04
N ALA A 40 -0.81 1.36 6.45
CA ALA A 40 -2.02 0.87 7.11
C ALA A 40 -1.67 -0.08 8.28
N GLN A 41 -0.70 -0.98 8.09
CA GLN A 41 -0.21 -1.84 9.17
C GLN A 41 0.42 -1.05 10.32
N VAL A 42 1.20 -0.01 10.03
CA VAL A 42 1.79 0.84 11.08
C VAL A 42 0.71 1.63 11.83
N ALA A 43 -0.28 2.16 11.11
CA ALA A 43 -1.42 2.84 11.72
C ALA A 43 -2.22 1.91 12.64
N LEU A 44 -2.53 0.70 12.18
CA LEU A 44 -3.18 -0.34 12.99
C LEU A 44 -2.36 -0.67 14.24
N ARG A 45 -1.07 -0.97 14.12
CA ARG A 45 -0.19 -1.27 15.26
C ARG A 45 -0.15 -0.14 16.28
N LYS A 46 -0.18 1.11 15.80
CA LYS A 46 -0.22 2.30 16.66
C LYS A 46 -1.55 2.39 17.41
N ALA A 47 -2.68 2.22 16.71
CA ALA A 47 -4.00 2.22 17.33
C ALA A 47 -4.18 1.08 18.32
N GLU A 48 -3.72 -0.14 18.00
CA GLU A 48 -3.73 -1.30 18.91
C GLU A 48 -2.91 -1.04 20.19
N LYS A 49 -1.73 -0.42 20.06
CA LYS A 49 -0.92 -0.03 21.22
C LYS A 49 -1.61 1.03 22.08
N GLN A 50 -2.25 2.00 21.45
CA GLN A 50 -3.03 2.99 22.18
C GLN A 50 -4.22 2.34 22.88
N LEU A 51 -4.91 1.39 22.23
CA LEU A 51 -6.04 0.67 22.79
C LEU A 51 -5.64 -0.16 24.01
N ALA A 52 -4.47 -0.80 23.96
CA ALA A 52 -3.92 -1.54 25.10
C ALA A 52 -3.61 -0.63 26.30
N THR A 53 -3.37 0.65 26.07
CA THR A 53 -3.09 1.65 27.13
C THR A 53 -4.35 2.37 27.58
N HIS A 54 -5.26 2.64 26.64
CA HIS A 54 -6.49 3.40 26.80
C HIS A 54 -7.63 2.62 26.16
N VAL A 55 -8.21 1.69 26.93
CA VAL A 55 -9.32 0.86 26.45
C VAL A 55 -10.60 1.70 26.39
N THR A 56 -10.79 2.41 25.28
CA THR A 56 -11.99 3.20 25.00
C THR A 56 -12.73 2.64 23.79
N PRO A 57 -14.08 2.70 23.77
CA PRO A 57 -14.88 2.18 22.67
C PRO A 57 -14.61 2.91 21.34
N GLU A 58 -14.26 4.19 21.41
CA GLU A 58 -13.93 5.01 20.23
C GLU A 58 -12.61 4.57 19.59
N LEU A 59 -11.62 4.20 20.41
CA LEU A 59 -10.35 3.67 19.93
C LEU A 59 -10.48 2.24 19.42
N GLN A 60 -11.37 1.43 20.01
CA GLN A 60 -11.72 0.11 19.49
C GLN A 60 -12.31 0.22 18.07
N ALA A 61 -13.26 1.14 17.86
CA ALA A 61 -13.83 1.38 16.53
C ALA A 61 -12.77 1.82 15.51
N GLN A 62 -11.82 2.67 15.92
CA GLN A 62 -10.72 3.10 15.06
C GLN A 62 -9.76 1.94 14.72
N VAL A 63 -9.49 1.03 15.66
CA VAL A 63 -8.72 -0.19 15.39
C VAL A 63 -9.44 -1.10 14.39
N ASP A 64 -10.76 -1.23 14.51
CA ASP A 64 -11.57 -2.07 13.62
C ASP A 64 -11.65 -1.49 12.19
N GLU A 65 -11.75 -0.17 12.07
CA GLU A 65 -11.67 0.55 10.78
C GLU A 65 -10.28 0.37 10.15
N LEU A 66 -9.20 0.62 10.91
CA LEU A 66 -7.82 0.46 10.43
C LEU A 66 -7.50 -1.00 10.07
N ARG A 67 -8.10 -1.97 10.75
CA ARG A 67 -8.00 -3.40 10.42
C ARG A 67 -8.63 -3.69 9.07
N SER A 68 -9.81 -3.14 8.82
CA SER A 68 -10.50 -3.28 7.52
C SER A 68 -9.70 -2.62 6.40
N ALA A 69 -9.17 -1.42 6.63
CA ALA A 69 -8.31 -0.72 5.67
C ALA A 69 -7.00 -1.48 5.38
N ALA A 70 -6.35 -2.02 6.41
CA ALA A 70 -5.14 -2.82 6.26
C ALA A 70 -5.41 -4.13 5.50
N ALA A 71 -6.55 -4.78 5.74
CA ALA A 71 -6.97 -5.96 5.00
C ALA A 71 -7.22 -5.64 3.52
N ALA A 72 -7.92 -4.55 3.23
CA ALA A 72 -8.17 -4.11 1.86
C ALA A 72 -6.86 -3.79 1.11
N ALA A 73 -5.94 -3.05 1.74
CA ALA A 73 -4.64 -2.73 1.16
C ALA A 73 -3.79 -3.98 0.91
N GLN A 74 -3.83 -4.96 1.83
CA GLN A 74 -3.14 -6.24 1.66
C GLN A 74 -3.75 -7.05 0.50
N GLN A 75 -5.08 -7.14 0.41
CA GLN A 75 -5.77 -7.82 -0.68
C GLN A 75 -5.48 -7.17 -2.05
N ALA A 76 -5.45 -5.84 -2.10
CA ALA A 76 -5.08 -5.11 -3.31
C ALA A 76 -3.63 -5.40 -3.72
N LEU A 77 -2.70 -5.42 -2.76
CA LEU A 77 -1.31 -5.83 -3.00
C LEU A 77 -1.23 -7.27 -3.52
N ASP A 78 -1.90 -8.22 -2.87
CA ASP A 78 -1.86 -9.63 -3.25
C ASP A 78 -2.46 -9.83 -4.66
N THR A 79 -3.55 -9.12 -4.98
CA THR A 79 -4.16 -9.10 -6.32
C THR A 79 -3.21 -8.53 -7.37
N ALA A 80 -2.55 -7.42 -7.06
CA ALA A 80 -1.57 -6.81 -7.96
C ALA A 80 -0.33 -7.71 -8.14
N MET A 81 0.09 -8.43 -7.10
CA MET A 81 1.18 -9.41 -7.18
C MET A 81 0.78 -10.64 -8.01
N ALA A 82 -0.46 -11.12 -7.90
CA ALA A 82 -0.99 -12.22 -8.69
C ALA A 82 -1.15 -11.85 -10.17
N ALA A 83 -1.58 -10.62 -10.47
CA ALA A 83 -1.76 -10.10 -11.84
C ALA A 83 -0.45 -9.97 -12.64
N HIS A 84 0.70 -10.01 -11.96
CA HIS A 84 2.02 -9.94 -12.60
C HIS A 84 2.62 -11.31 -12.96
N SER A 85 1.92 -12.40 -12.63
CA SER A 85 2.22 -13.70 -13.24
C SER A 85 1.60 -13.76 -14.65
N PRO A 86 2.38 -14.06 -15.70
CA PRO A 86 1.83 -14.14 -17.05
C PRO A 86 1.07 -15.47 -17.23
N ALA A 87 -0.26 -15.44 -17.07
CA ALA A 87 -1.19 -16.43 -17.62
C ALA A 87 -2.63 -15.85 -17.66
N PRO A 88 -3.49 -16.29 -18.59
CA PRO A 88 -4.23 -15.41 -19.49
C PRO A 88 -5.57 -14.89 -18.93
N ALA A 89 -5.88 -13.65 -19.33
CA ALA A 89 -7.22 -13.09 -19.54
C ALA A 89 -8.39 -13.76 -18.79
N ALA A 90 -8.69 -13.26 -17.59
CA ALA A 90 -10.06 -13.19 -17.09
C ALA A 90 -10.46 -11.71 -17.02
N PRO A 91 -11.69 -11.34 -17.42
CA PRO A 91 -12.10 -9.96 -17.55
C PRO A 91 -12.04 -9.24 -16.19
N PRO A 92 -11.83 -7.92 -16.17
CA PRO A 92 -11.86 -7.16 -14.93
C PRO A 92 -13.22 -7.38 -14.28
N ALA A 93 -13.22 -7.99 -13.09
CA ALA A 93 -14.38 -7.93 -12.21
C ALA A 93 -14.60 -6.45 -11.93
N ALA A 94 -15.66 -5.93 -12.54
CA ALA A 94 -16.08 -4.55 -12.43
C ALA A 94 -16.30 -4.20 -10.97
N ASP A 95 -15.38 -3.41 -10.42
CA ASP A 95 -15.67 -2.54 -9.29
C ASP A 95 -16.29 -1.25 -9.86
N ASP A 96 -17.57 -1.34 -10.29
CA ASP A 96 -18.43 -0.16 -10.50
C ASP A 96 -19.90 -0.63 -10.58
N GLY A 97 -20.62 -0.64 -9.46
CA GLY A 97 -22.06 -0.95 -9.50
C GLY A 97 -22.81 -1.25 -8.20
N ALA A 98 -22.17 -1.36 -7.04
CA ALA A 98 -22.89 -1.59 -5.77
C ALA A 98 -23.39 -0.30 -5.08
N LEU A 99 -23.25 0.87 -5.72
CA LEU A 99 -23.90 2.10 -5.30
C LEU A 99 -25.17 2.32 -6.17
N LYS A 100 -26.36 2.17 -5.55
CA LYS A 100 -27.74 2.44 -6.05
C LYS A 100 -28.60 1.27 -6.53
N LYS A 101 -28.85 0.27 -5.67
CA LYS A 101 -30.15 -0.45 -5.66
C LYS A 101 -30.62 -0.76 -4.23
N ALA A 102 -31.04 0.29 -3.52
CA ALA A 102 -31.94 0.18 -2.36
C ALA A 102 -32.80 1.46 -2.29
N LYS A 103 -33.55 1.73 -3.36
CA LYS A 103 -34.66 2.68 -3.38
C LYS A 103 -35.67 2.11 -4.38
N ILE A 104 -36.94 2.03 -3.98
CA ILE A 104 -38.07 1.28 -4.58
C ILE A 104 -38.06 -0.17 -4.07
N ASP A 105 -38.88 -0.55 -3.08
CA ASP A 105 -40.35 -0.61 -3.15
C ASP A 105 -41.02 -0.51 -1.75
N ALA A 106 -41.90 0.47 -1.56
CA ALA A 106 -43.02 0.54 -0.61
C ALA A 106 -43.91 1.74 -1.02
#